data_AF-A0AAD1EM55-F1
#
_entry.id   AF-A0AAD1EM55-F1
#
_cell.length_a   1.000
_cell.length_b   1.000
_cell.length_c   1.000
_cell.angle_alpha   90.00
_cell.angle_beta   90.00
_cell.angle_gamma   90.00
#
_symmetry.space_group_name_H-M   'P 1'
#
loop_
_entity.id
_entity.type
_entity.pdbx_description
1 polymer ?
#
loop_
_entity_poly.entity_id
_entity_poly.type
_entity_poly.pdbx_seq_one_letter_code
_entity_poly.pdbx_strand_id
1 'polypeptide(L)'
;MNDRRRDDYADALADLSVRILTVKKFYLFPKFASYARFARRATTLGQMRGLCKKVRLSYGHTIGGLEEAHVVRADGTIDMETTWVYQASLTKVWKMSQTIRWLI
;
A
#
# COMPACT_ATOMS: atom_id res chain seq x y z
N MET A 1 -7.74 -10.38 -16.18
CA MET A 1 -8.02 -9.42 -15.09
C MET A 1 -8.65 -8.19 -15.75
N ASN A 2 -9.74 -7.62 -15.21
CA ASN A 2 -10.35 -6.44 -15.81
C ASN A 2 -9.44 -5.21 -15.59
N ASP A 3 -9.24 -4.40 -16.62
CA ASP A 3 -8.47 -3.15 -16.60
C ASP A 3 -8.87 -2.23 -15.45
N ARG A 4 -10.19 -2.12 -15.15
CA ARG A 4 -10.68 -1.32 -14.02
C ARG A 4 -10.08 -1.76 -12.68
N ARG A 5 -10.04 -3.08 -12.41
CA ARG A 5 -9.47 -3.61 -11.15
C ARG A 5 -7.97 -3.39 -11.07
N ARG A 6 -7.26 -3.41 -12.21
CA ARG A 6 -5.83 -3.10 -12.29
C ARG A 6 -5.59 -1.66 -11.89
N ASP A 7 -6.34 -0.75 -12.50
CA ASP A 7 -6.16 0.69 -12.34
C ASP A 7 -6.58 1.12 -10.92
N ASP A 8 -7.68 0.59 -10.39
CA ASP A 8 -8.10 0.79 -9.00
C ASP A 8 -6.99 0.36 -8.01
N TYR A 9 -6.32 -0.77 -8.28
CA TYR A 9 -5.24 -1.26 -7.42
C TYR A 9 -3.99 -0.41 -7.55
N ALA A 10 -3.65 0.02 -8.77
CA ALA A 10 -2.54 0.93 -9.00
C ALA A 10 -2.74 2.27 -8.28
N ASP A 11 -3.95 2.80 -8.30
CA ASP A 11 -4.30 4.05 -7.63
C ASP A 11 -4.26 3.91 -6.12
N ALA A 12 -4.72 2.79 -5.57
CA ALA A 12 -4.59 2.49 -4.14
C ALA A 12 -3.10 2.41 -3.72
N LEU A 13 -2.24 1.82 -4.54
CA LEU A 13 -0.79 1.78 -4.28
C LEU A 13 -0.14 3.16 -4.37
N ALA A 14 -0.56 4.00 -5.33
CA ALA A 14 -0.07 5.36 -5.48
C ALA A 14 -0.48 6.24 -4.28
N ASP A 15 -1.75 6.17 -3.87
CA ASP A 15 -2.27 6.87 -2.69
C ASP A 15 -1.51 6.45 -1.41
N LEU A 16 -1.34 5.14 -1.19
CA LEU A 16 -0.56 4.64 -0.05
C LEU A 16 0.90 5.11 -0.09
N SER A 17 1.51 5.20 -1.28
CA SER A 17 2.89 5.70 -1.41
C SER A 17 3.03 7.11 -0.83
N VAL A 18 2.10 8.01 -1.12
CA VAL A 18 2.10 9.39 -0.61
C VAL A 18 1.87 9.40 0.91
N ARG A 19 0.92 8.59 1.40
CA ARG A 19 0.58 8.56 2.84
C ARG A 19 1.70 7.98 3.70
N ILE A 20 2.53 7.11 3.16
CA ILE A 20 3.73 6.61 3.86
C ILE A 20 4.67 7.75 4.29
N LEU A 21 4.67 8.89 3.57
CA LEU A 21 5.46 10.06 3.93
C LEU A 21 4.98 10.72 5.23
N THR A 22 3.67 10.65 5.54
CA THR A 22 3.10 11.29 6.74
C THR A 22 3.54 10.59 8.02
N VAL A 23 3.75 9.28 7.95
CA VAL A 23 4.28 8.46 9.06
C VAL A 23 5.81 8.34 9.05
N LYS A 24 6.51 9.19 8.29
CA LYS A 24 7.98 9.29 8.22
C LYS A 24 8.69 7.99 7.80
N LYS A 25 7.99 7.08 7.12
CA LYS A 25 8.55 5.83 6.56
C LYS A 25 9.09 6.05 5.14
N PHE A 26 9.90 7.10 4.94
CA PHE A 26 10.33 7.61 3.62
C PHE A 26 10.95 6.53 2.70
N TYR A 27 11.65 5.56 3.27
CA TYR A 27 12.26 4.45 2.52
C TYR A 27 11.23 3.56 1.78
N LEU A 28 9.95 3.57 2.20
CA LEU A 28 8.88 2.80 1.55
C LEU A 28 8.18 3.56 0.42
N PHE A 29 8.27 4.89 0.36
CA PHE A 29 7.71 5.70 -0.72
C PHE A 29 8.15 5.21 -2.12
N PRO A 30 9.46 5.10 -2.45
CA PRO A 30 9.88 4.70 -3.79
C PRO A 30 9.44 3.26 -4.13
N LYS A 31 9.33 2.41 -3.11
CA LYS A 31 8.87 1.02 -3.24
C LYS A 31 7.41 0.96 -3.65
N PHE A 32 6.52 1.65 -2.95
CA PHE A 32 5.08 1.66 -3.26
C PHE A 32 4.75 2.43 -4.54
N ALA A 33 5.47 3.52 -4.84
CA ALA A 33 5.35 4.22 -6.12
C ALA A 33 5.79 3.33 -7.30
N SER A 34 6.82 2.50 -7.12
CA SER A 34 7.23 1.49 -8.10
C SER A 34 6.15 0.41 -8.30
N TYR A 35 5.53 -0.05 -7.21
CA TYR A 35 4.42 -1.00 -7.26
C TYR A 35 3.21 -0.47 -8.03
N ALA A 36 2.83 0.80 -7.80
CA ALA A 36 1.75 1.45 -8.53
C ALA A 36 2.03 1.47 -10.04
N ARG A 37 3.24 1.88 -10.44
CA ARG A 37 3.65 1.90 -11.85
C ARG A 37 3.66 0.50 -12.48
N PHE A 38 4.12 -0.50 -11.72
CA PHE A 38 4.09 -1.89 -12.18
C PHE A 38 2.65 -2.39 -12.37
N ALA A 39 1.75 -2.08 -11.43
CA ALA A 39 0.34 -2.46 -11.53
C ALA A 39 -0.30 -1.89 -12.81
N ARG A 40 -0.13 -0.60 -13.12
CA ARG A 40 -0.68 0.02 -14.35
C ARG A 40 -0.21 -0.64 -15.64
N ARG A 41 1.03 -1.16 -15.65
CA ARG A 41 1.64 -1.78 -16.82
C ARG A 41 1.43 -3.30 -16.89
N ALA A 42 0.82 -3.90 -15.87
CA ALA A 42 0.62 -5.33 -15.84
C ALA A 42 -0.42 -5.74 -16.89
N THR A 43 -0.02 -6.63 -17.78
CA THR A 43 -0.88 -7.17 -18.85
C THR A 43 -1.38 -8.56 -18.51
N THR A 44 -0.81 -9.23 -17.51
CA THR A 44 -1.17 -10.59 -17.12
C THR A 44 -1.58 -10.71 -15.66
N LEU A 45 -2.46 -11.68 -15.38
CA LEU A 45 -2.85 -12.02 -14.00
C LEU A 45 -1.65 -12.53 -13.19
N GLY A 46 -0.70 -13.23 -13.83
CA GLY A 46 0.54 -13.70 -13.18
C GLY A 46 1.41 -12.55 -12.65
N GLN A 47 1.60 -11.49 -13.45
CA GLN A 47 2.32 -10.29 -13.01
C GLN A 47 1.64 -9.63 -11.81
N MET A 48 0.31 -9.52 -11.84
CA MET A 48 -0.46 -8.93 -10.75
C MET A 48 -0.43 -9.77 -9.47
N ARG A 49 -0.54 -11.09 -9.57
CA ARG A 49 -0.38 -12.01 -8.43
C ARG A 49 1.01 -11.91 -7.83
N GLY A 50 2.05 -11.83 -8.68
CA GLY A 50 3.43 -11.62 -8.25
C GLY A 50 3.62 -10.29 -7.51
N LEU A 51 3.04 -9.21 -8.02
CA LEU A 51 3.03 -7.92 -7.35
C LEU A 51 2.31 -7.98 -6.00
N CYS A 52 1.11 -8.58 -5.94
CA CYS A 52 0.34 -8.71 -4.70
C CYS A 52 1.12 -9.48 -3.61
N LYS A 53 1.88 -10.52 -3.99
CA LYS A 53 2.80 -11.23 -3.08
C LYS A 53 3.87 -10.27 -2.53
N LYS A 54 4.52 -9.49 -3.38
CA LYS A 54 5.55 -8.50 -2.98
C LYS A 54 5.01 -7.38 -2.09
N VAL A 55 3.81 -6.88 -2.39
CA VAL A 55 3.13 -5.87 -1.59
C VAL A 55 2.87 -6.41 -0.20
N ARG A 56 2.25 -7.60 -0.09
CA ARG A 56 1.98 -8.23 1.21
C ARG A 56 3.23 -8.51 2.05
N LEU A 57 4.35 -8.87 1.44
CA LEU A 57 5.62 -9.05 2.18
C LEU A 57 6.14 -7.75 2.80
N SER A 58 5.56 -6.60 2.45
CA SER A 58 5.87 -5.32 3.09
C SER A 58 5.08 -5.10 4.39
N TYR A 59 4.17 -6.02 4.75
CA TYR A 59 3.34 -6.01 5.95
C TYR A 59 3.86 -7.07 6.93
N GLY A 60 3.90 -6.76 8.23
CA GLY A 60 4.00 -7.73 9.32
C GLY A 60 5.21 -8.68 9.40
N HIS A 61 6.39 -8.38 8.86
CA HIS A 61 7.56 -9.29 8.99
C HIS A 61 8.70 -8.83 9.91
N THR A 62 8.64 -7.65 10.50
CA THR A 62 9.63 -7.18 11.51
C THR A 62 8.99 -6.13 12.41
N ILE A 63 9.50 -6.02 13.65
CA ILE A 63 9.19 -4.92 14.59
C ILE A 63 9.21 -3.58 13.84
N GLY A 64 8.16 -2.76 13.97
CA GLY A 64 8.01 -1.49 13.26
C GLY A 64 7.31 -1.62 11.89
N GLY A 65 6.36 -2.55 11.78
CA GLY A 65 5.54 -2.79 10.58
C GLY A 65 4.78 -1.56 10.11
N LEU A 66 4.25 -1.59 8.88
CA LEU A 66 3.43 -0.49 8.34
C LEU A 66 2.22 -0.22 9.24
N GLU A 67 1.65 -1.25 9.86
CA GLU A 67 0.47 -1.16 10.72
C GLU A 67 0.72 -0.42 12.03
N GLU A 68 1.96 -0.37 12.51
CA GLU A 68 2.34 0.21 13.81
C GLU A 68 2.71 1.71 13.70
N ALA A 69 2.66 2.26 12.50
CA ALA A 69 3.07 3.64 12.25
C ALA A 69 1.94 4.64 12.50
N HIS A 70 2.27 5.73 13.19
CA HIS A 70 1.35 6.83 13.52
C HIS A 70 1.94 8.17 13.10
N VAL A 71 1.07 9.12 12.76
CA VAL A 71 1.49 10.50 12.48
C VAL A 71 1.63 11.22 13.81
N VAL A 72 2.81 11.78 14.07
CA VAL A 72 3.11 12.53 15.30
C VAL A 72 3.28 14.00 14.94
N ARG A 73 2.52 14.87 15.61
CA ARG A 73 2.58 16.33 15.48
C ARG A 73 3.87 16.89 16.07
N ALA A 74 4.13 18.18 15.81
CA ALA A 74 5.33 18.85 16.33
C ALA A 74 5.36 18.91 17.87
N ASP A 75 4.20 18.93 18.52
CA ASP A 75 4.04 18.91 19.98
C ASP A 75 4.17 17.50 20.61
N GLY A 76 4.44 16.47 19.80
CA GLY A 76 4.56 15.09 20.25
C GLY A 76 3.24 14.32 20.38
N THR A 77 2.09 14.97 20.14
CA THR A 77 0.79 14.29 20.15
C THR A 77 0.54 13.50 18.86
N ILE A 78 -0.31 12.48 18.93
CA ILE A 78 -0.70 11.69 17.76
C ILE A 78 -1.78 12.46 16.97
N ASP A 79 -1.53 12.65 15.68
CA ASP A 79 -2.54 13.12 14.75
C ASP A 79 -3.45 11.95 14.33
N MET A 80 -4.51 11.74 15.11
CA MET A 80 -5.43 10.60 14.93
C MET A 80 -6.12 10.61 13.56
N GLU A 81 -6.47 11.78 13.04
CA GLU A 81 -7.15 11.91 11.75
C GLU A 81 -6.23 11.42 10.62
N THR A 82 -5.04 12.02 10.49
CA THR A 82 -4.07 11.63 9.44
C THR A 82 -3.63 10.18 9.61
N THR A 83 -3.50 9.72 10.86
CA THR A 83 -3.21 8.30 11.17
C THR A 83 -4.31 7.39 10.66
N TRP A 84 -5.59 7.69 10.89
CA TRP A 84 -6.71 6.91 10.39
C TRP A 84 -6.76 6.86 8.87
N VAL A 85 -6.52 7.98 8.20
CA VAL A 85 -6.51 7.99 6.74
C VAL A 85 -5.36 7.15 6.19
N TYR A 86 -4.18 7.19 6.81
CA TYR A 86 -3.07 6.29 6.48
C TYR A 86 -3.45 4.82 6.67
N GLN A 87 -4.02 4.46 7.82
CA GLN A 87 -4.44 3.08 8.15
C GLN A 87 -5.55 2.57 7.22
N ALA A 88 -6.46 3.43 6.79
CA ALA A 88 -7.52 3.09 5.84
C ALA A 88 -6.93 2.72 4.46
N SER A 89 -5.98 3.51 3.95
CA SER A 89 -5.29 3.22 2.69
C SER A 89 -4.43 1.97 2.77
N LEU A 90 -3.75 1.75 3.90
CA LEU A 90 -3.01 0.53 4.19
C LEU A 90 -3.93 -0.70 4.13
N THR A 91 -5.07 -0.63 4.82
CA THR A 91 -6.09 -1.69 4.85
C THR A 91 -6.65 -1.95 3.46
N LYS A 92 -6.92 -0.90 2.67
CA LYS A 92 -7.43 -1.01 1.30
C LYS A 92 -6.45 -1.79 0.42
N VAL A 93 -5.17 -1.40 0.39
CA VAL A 93 -4.15 -2.08 -0.41
C VAL A 93 -3.96 -3.53 0.04
N TRP A 94 -3.97 -3.80 1.35
CA TRP A 94 -3.89 -5.17 1.87
C TRP A 94 -5.05 -6.05 1.37
N LYS A 95 -6.30 -5.59 1.54
CA LYS A 95 -7.50 -6.31 1.11
C LYS A 95 -7.49 -6.57 -0.39
N MET A 96 -7.17 -5.56 -1.21
CA MET A 96 -7.08 -5.72 -2.66
C MET A 96 -6.00 -6.72 -3.06
N SER A 97 -4.84 -6.70 -2.38
CA SER A 97 -3.76 -7.67 -2.60
C SER A 97 -4.16 -9.10 -2.27
N GLN A 98 -5.03 -9.30 -1.28
CA GLN A 98 -5.62 -10.60 -0.98
C GLN A 98 -6.61 -11.02 -2.07
N THR A 99 -7.56 -10.15 -2.43
CA THR A 99 -8.59 -10.46 -3.43
C THR A 99 -8.00 -10.82 -4.79
N ILE A 100 -7.05 -10.04 -5.30
CA ILE A 100 -6.44 -10.27 -6.63
C ILE A 100 -5.67 -11.59 -6.68
N ARG A 101 -5.10 -12.02 -5.55
CA ARG A 101 -4.42 -13.33 -5.46
C ARG A 101 -5.39 -14.49 -5.67
N TRP A 102 -6.61 -14.38 -5.17
CA TRP A 102 -7.60 -15.46 -5.11
C TRP A 102 -8.65 -15.43 -6.23
N LEU A 103 -8.57 -14.48 -7.18
CA LEU A 103 -9.37 -14.54 -8.40
C LEU A 103 -8.95 -15.78 -9.21
N ILE A 104 -9.73 -16.86 -9.09
CA ILE A 104 -9.76 -18.05 -9.96
C ILE A 104 -10.72 -17.73 -11.11
#